data_AF-A0A847UX35-F1
#
_entry.id   AF-A0A847UX35-F1
#
_cell.length_a   1.000
_cell.length_b   1.000
_cell.length_c   1.000
_cell.angle_alpha   90.00
_cell.angle_beta   90.00
_cell.angle_gamma   90.00
#
_symmetry.space_group_name_H-M   'P 1'
#
loop_
_entity.id
_entity.type
_entity.pdbx_description
1 polymer ?
#
loop_
_entity_poly.entity_id
_entity_poly.type
_entity_poly.pdbx_seq_one_letter_code
_entity_poly.pdbx_strand_id
1 'polypeptide(L)' 'MAIEVRETLGLKRVDLLPARIPPHKSSSGLLPFSLRLDLVREAVQGIDGLEVSDLEGQMPVPSYSYLTLVRLA' A
#
# COMPACT_ATOMS: atom_id res chain seq x y z
N MET A 1 -6.56 -8.79 -9.12
CA MET A 1 -5.15 -8.32 -9.16
C MET A 1 -5.11 -6.82 -9.41
N ALA A 2 -4.04 -6.08 -9.05
CA ALA A 2 -4.00 -4.61 -9.19
C ALA A 2 -4.13 -4.13 -10.66
N ILE A 3 -3.48 -4.82 -11.59
CA ILE A 3 -3.56 -4.56 -13.04
C ILE A 3 -5.00 -4.71 -13.53
N GLU A 4 -5.65 -5.83 -13.22
CA GLU A 4 -7.04 -6.09 -13.62
C GLU A 4 -8.01 -5.03 -13.08
N VAL A 5 -7.83 -4.59 -11.83
CA VAL A 5 -8.65 -3.52 -11.24
C VAL A 5 -8.48 -2.21 -12.01
N ARG A 6 -7.24 -1.82 -12.31
CA ARG A 6 -6.95 -0.61 -13.09
C ARG A 6 -7.63 -0.66 -14.46
N GLU A 7 -7.46 -1.77 -15.19
CA GLU A 7 -7.96 -1.94 -16.55
C GLU A 7 -9.48 -2.05 -16.61
N THR A 8 -10.08 -2.86 -15.73
CA THR A 8 -11.53 -3.11 -15.72
C THR A 8 -12.33 -1.86 -15.35
N LEU A 9 -11.81 -1.05 -14.43
CA LEU A 9 -12.48 0.16 -13.96
C LEU A 9 -12.05 1.42 -14.73
N GLY A 10 -11.13 1.30 -15.70
CA GLY A 10 -10.63 2.44 -16.48
C GLY A 10 -9.90 3.49 -15.62
N LEU A 11 -9.24 3.06 -14.55
CA LEU A 11 -8.53 3.96 -13.64
C LEU A 11 -7.24 4.46 -14.28
N LYS A 12 -6.94 5.75 -14.08
CA LYS A 12 -5.64 6.32 -14.49
C LYS A 12 -4.49 5.69 -13.72
N ARG A 13 -4.72 5.29 -12.46
CA ARG A 13 -3.70 4.76 -11.56
C ARG A 13 -4.30 3.94 -10.43
N VAL A 14 -3.54 2.98 -9.91
CA VAL A 14 -3.79 2.29 -8.65
C VAL A 14 -2.54 2.39 -7.76
N ASP A 15 -2.72 2.91 -6.54
CA ASP A 15 -1.65 3.02 -5.54
C ASP A 15 -1.66 1.78 -4.64
N LEU A 16 -0.59 1.00 -4.65
CA LEU A 16 -0.37 -0.06 -3.68
C LEU A 16 0.13 0.56 -2.37
N LEU A 17 -0.57 0.29 -1.28
CA LEU A 17 -0.31 0.92 0.01
C LEU A 17 -0.05 -0.16 1.08
N PRO A 18 1.22 -0.48 1.37
CA PRO A 18 1.56 -1.43 2.42
C PRO A 18 1.18 -0.86 3.79
N ALA A 19 0.53 -1.67 4.63
CA ALA A 19 0.24 -1.24 5.99
C ALA A 19 1.48 -1.24 6.89
N ARG A 20 1.62 -0.24 7.76
CA ARG A 20 2.74 -0.15 8.73
C ARG A 20 2.58 -1.21 9.82
N ILE A 21 1.50 -1.14 10.60
CA ILE A 21 1.13 -2.15 11.62
C ILE A 21 -0.36 -2.46 11.49
N PRO A 22 -0.76 -3.57 10.82
CA PRO A 22 -2.18 -3.90 10.65
C PRO A 22 -2.87 -4.26 11.98
N PRO A 23 -4.06 -3.72 12.28
CA PRO A 23 -4.73 -3.90 13.58
C PRO A 23 -5.26 -5.33 13.82
N HIS A 24 -5.51 -6.08 12.75
CA HIS A 24 -6.15 -7.40 12.81
C HIS A 24 -5.20 -8.57 12.49
N LYS A 25 -3.89 -8.30 12.38
CA LYS A 25 -2.88 -9.32 12.04
C LYS A 25 -1.75 -9.28 13.06
N SER A 26 -1.26 -10.45 13.46
CA SER A 26 -0.03 -10.55 14.25
C SER A 26 1.15 -10.00 13.46
N SER A 27 1.99 -9.21 14.11
CA SER A 27 3.28 -8.77 13.58
C SER A 27 4.34 -9.88 13.59
N SER A 28 4.06 -11.03 14.22
CA SER A 28 4.97 -12.17 14.23
C SER A 28 5.19 -12.70 12.81
N GLY A 29 6.46 -12.78 12.39
CA GLY A 29 6.84 -13.19 11.04
C GLY A 29 6.60 -12.14 9.96
N LEU A 30 6.15 -10.93 10.31
CA LEU A 30 6.01 -9.85 9.33
C LEU A 30 7.36 -9.18 9.11
N LEU A 31 7.80 -9.13 7.84
CA LEU A 31 9.00 -8.39 7.46
C LEU A 31 8.90 -6.90 7.87
N PRO A 32 10.03 -6.23 8.16
CA PRO A 32 10.05 -4.80 8.44
C PRO A 32 9.30 -4.00 7.37
N PHE A 33 8.62 -2.92 7.79
CA PHE A 33 7.84 -2.09 6.87
C PHE A 33 8.66 -1.60 5.67
N SER A 34 9.87 -1.08 5.92
CA SER A 34 10.76 -0.60 4.85
C SER A 34 11.06 -1.68 3.82
N LEU A 35 11.40 -2.89 4.28
CA LEU A 35 11.67 -4.01 3.38
C LEU A 35 10.44 -4.40 2.56
N ARG A 36 9.25 -4.42 3.18
CA ARG A 36 8.00 -4.67 2.44
C ARG A 36 7.69 -3.57 1.43
N LEU A 37 7.94 -2.31 1.77
CA LEU A 37 7.75 -1.18 0.89
C LEU A 37 8.67 -1.29 -0.34
N ASP A 38 9.94 -1.62 -0.14
CA ASP A 38 10.91 -1.78 -1.22
C ASP A 38 10.54 -2.97 -2.12
N LEU A 39 10.14 -4.11 -1.54
CA LEU A 39 9.65 -5.25 -2.32
C LEU A 39 8.45 -4.89 -3.21
N VAL A 40 7.52 -4.06 -2.71
CA VAL A 40 6.36 -3.63 -3.50
C VAL A 40 6.77 -2.62 -4.58
N ARG A 41 7.74 -1.74 -4.32
CA ARG A 41 8.31 -0.82 -5.34
C ARG A 41 8.95 -1.58 -6.49
N GLU A 42 9.77 -2.58 -6.18
CA GLU A 42 10.38 -3.45 -7.18
C GLU A 42 9.30 -4.24 -7.96
N ALA A 43 8.25 -4.72 -7.28
CA ALA A 43 7.20 -5.49 -7.92
C ALA A 43 6.35 -4.71 -8.94
N VAL A 44 6.29 -3.38 -8.83
CA VAL A 44 5.53 -2.53 -9.76
C VAL A 44 6.41 -1.76 -10.74
N GLN A 45 7.73 -1.92 -10.67
CA GLN A 45 8.66 -1.20 -11.54
C GLN A 45 8.35 -1.47 -13.02
N GLY A 46 8.16 -0.40 -13.79
CA GLY A 46 7.88 -0.49 -15.23
C GLY A 46 6.44 -0.92 -15.58
N ILE A 47 5.53 -1.02 -14.61
CA ILE A 47 4.12 -1.30 -14.86
C ILE A 47 3.33 0.01 -14.88
N ASP A 48 2.94 0.44 -16.08
CA ASP A 48 2.22 1.71 -16.27
C ASP A 48 0.95 1.80 -15.41
N GLY A 49 0.78 2.92 -14.71
CA GLY A 49 -0.41 3.18 -13.89
C GLY A 49 -0.49 2.38 -12.58
N LEU A 50 0.57 1.71 -12.16
CA LEU A 50 0.72 1.26 -10.77
C LEU A 50 1.79 2.09 -10.06
N GLU A 51 1.49 2.57 -8.85
CA GLU A 51 2.43 3.27 -7.98
C GLU A 51 2.42 2.66 -6.58
N VAL A 52 3.40 3.03 -5.75
CA VAL A 52 3.48 2.60 -4.35
C VAL A 52 3.42 3.81 -3.42
N SER A 53 2.51 3.76 -2.46
CA SER A 53 2.38 4.78 -1.42
C SER A 53 3.07 4.33 -0.15
N ASP A 54 3.96 5.17 0.39
CA ASP A 54 4.59 4.98 1.70
C ASP A 54 3.80 5.66 2.84
N LEU A 55 2.59 6.16 2.55
CA LEU A 55 1.79 7.02 3.42
C LEU A 55 1.65 6.45 4.84
N GLU A 56 1.24 5.19 4.96
CA GLU A 56 1.06 4.58 6.29
C GLU A 56 2.36 4.41 7.08
N GLY A 57 3.52 4.40 6.42
CA GLY A 57 4.82 4.43 7.07
C GLY A 57 5.03 5.66 7.94
N GLN A 58 4.37 6.76 7.60
CA GLN A 58 4.46 8.08 8.25
C GLN A 58 3.26 8.35 9.18
N MET A 59 2.30 7.42 9.28
CA MET A 59 1.07 7.58 10.05
C MET A 59 1.14 6.96 11.46
N PRO A 60 0.22 7.36 12.37
CA PRO A 60 0.04 6.70 13.66
C PRO A 60 -0.24 5.20 13.50
N VAL A 61 0.15 4.41 14.51
CA VAL A 61 -0.10 2.97 14.57
C VAL A 61 -1.20 2.63 15.59
N PRO A 62 -2.00 1.59 15.37
CA PRO A 62 -2.00 0.72 14.19
C PRO A 62 -2.62 1.40 12.95
N SER A 63 -2.31 0.84 11.80
CA SER A 63 -2.79 1.22 10.47
C SER A 63 -4.29 0.97 10.30
N TYR A 64 -5.12 1.97 10.56
CA TYR A 64 -6.55 1.91 10.24
C TYR A 64 -6.84 2.60 8.91
N SER A 65 -7.51 1.90 7.99
CA SER A 65 -7.91 2.45 6.68
C SER A 65 -8.71 3.74 6.79
N TYR A 66 -9.51 3.91 7.86
CA TYR A 66 -10.22 5.16 8.13
C TYR A 66 -9.26 6.35 8.24
N LEU A 67 -8.17 6.23 9.01
CA LEU A 67 -7.20 7.30 9.17
C LEU A 67 -6.52 7.60 7.83
N THR A 68 -6.19 6.57 7.06
CA THR A 68 -5.59 6.69 5.73
C THR A 68 -6.51 7.47 4.78
N LEU A 69 -7.81 7.15 4.75
CA LEU A 69 -8.79 7.87 3.94
C LEU A 69 -9.00 9.31 4.40
N VAL A 70 -9.04 9.56 5.72
CA VAL A 70 -9.12 10.94 6.28
C VAL A 70 -7.91 11.77 5.87
N ARG A 71 -6.72 11.17 5.75
CA ARG A 71 -5.49 11.88 5.35
C ARG A 71 -5.45 12.23 3.85
N LEU A 72 -6.20 11.49 3.02
CA LEU A 72 -6.28 11.66 1.56
C LEU A 72 -7.45 12.56 1.11
N ALA A 73 -8.42 12.80 1.99
CA ALA A 73 -9.52 13.75 1.79
C ALA A 73 -9.04 15.20 1.94
#